data_AF-X0IVP4-F1
#
_entry.id   AF-X0IVP4-F1
#
_cell.length_a   1.000
_cell.length_b   1.000
_cell.length_c   1.000
_cell.angle_alpha   90.00
_cell.angle_beta   90.00
_cell.angle_gamma   90.00
#
_symmetry.space_group_name_H-M   'P 1'
#
loop_
_entity.id
_entity.type
_entity.pdbx_description
1 polymer ?
#
loop_
_entity_poly.entity_id
_entity_poly.type
_entity_poly.pdbx_seq_one_letter_code
_entity_poly.pdbx_strand_id
1 'polypeptide(L)'
;MRLREELESSTSSHFSGELGQDRGLRRRNAAENFDDLLDEIRKKPGFEDFLGPLTTDQIRVAAAYGPIVVINSSWMGCEGIVIERERITSLVFKDLDDGELM
;
A
#
# COMPACT_ATOMS: atom_id res chain seq x y z
N MET A 1 5.66 -16.04 11.31
CA MET A 1 4.20 -15.84 11.17
C MET A 1 3.69 -14.67 11.99
N ARG A 2 4.13 -14.53 13.27
CA ARG A 2 3.73 -13.47 14.20
C ARG A 2 3.85 -12.00 13.73
N LEU A 3 4.94 -11.60 13.06
CA LEU A 3 5.12 -10.21 12.59
C LEU A 3 4.00 -9.75 11.65
N ARG A 4 3.64 -10.60 10.68
CA ARG A 4 2.57 -10.31 9.72
C ARG A 4 1.22 -10.15 10.41
N GLU A 5 0.91 -11.04 11.36
CA GLU A 5 -0.32 -10.99 12.14
C GLU A 5 -0.44 -9.71 12.97
N GLU A 6 0.66 -9.27 13.60
CA GLU A 6 0.70 -8.03 14.38
C GLU A 6 0.52 -6.78 13.50
N LEU A 7 1.05 -6.79 12.27
CA LEU A 7 0.88 -5.73 11.26
C LEU A 7 -0.56 -5.62 10.71
N GLU A 8 -1.21 -6.76 10.43
CA GLU A 8 -2.55 -6.85 9.81
C GLU A 8 -3.71 -6.62 10.81
N SER A 9 -3.45 -6.65 12.13
CA SER A 9 -4.49 -6.66 13.19
C SER A 9 -5.42 -5.44 13.31
N SER A 10 -5.30 -4.45 12.41
CA SER A 10 -6.06 -3.18 12.49
C SER A 10 -7.32 -3.13 11.63
N THR A 11 -7.66 -4.20 10.91
CA THR A 11 -8.76 -4.16 9.93
C THR A 11 -10.15 -4.40 10.52
N SER A 12 -10.31 -4.59 11.84
CA SER A 12 -11.64 -4.73 12.46
C SER A 12 -11.87 -3.84 13.70
N SER A 13 -12.67 -2.80 13.46
CA SER A 13 -13.59 -2.09 14.35
C SER A 13 -13.07 -1.30 15.57
N HIS A 14 -13.53 -0.05 15.61
CA HIS A 14 -13.85 0.77 16.78
C HIS A 14 -14.13 -0.05 18.05
N PHE A 15 -13.39 0.17 19.15
CA PHE A 15 -13.87 0.24 20.56
C PHE A 15 -12.69 0.20 21.57
N SER A 16 -12.73 1.13 22.54
CA SER A 16 -12.19 1.07 23.93
C SER A 16 -10.70 1.40 24.24
N GLY A 17 -10.41 2.70 24.37
CA GLY A 17 -9.81 3.35 25.57
C GLY A 17 -8.40 2.96 26.06
N GLU A 18 -8.23 1.80 26.68
CA GLU A 18 -6.99 1.42 27.40
C GLU A 18 -6.24 0.23 26.78
N LEU A 19 -6.96 -0.69 26.10
CA LEU A 19 -6.36 -1.79 25.32
C LEU A 19 -5.72 -1.31 23.99
N GLY A 20 -6.03 -0.08 23.58
CA GLY A 20 -5.52 0.55 22.37
C GLY A 20 -4.06 0.97 22.45
N GLN A 21 -3.55 1.34 23.63
CA GLN A 21 -2.16 1.80 23.78
C GLN A 21 -1.16 0.64 23.63
N ASP A 22 -1.45 -0.49 24.27
CA ASP A 22 -0.62 -1.70 24.18
C ASP A 22 -0.68 -2.32 22.77
N ARG A 23 -1.84 -2.25 22.09
CA ARG A 23 -1.95 -2.66 20.67
C ARG A 23 -1.20 -1.71 19.73
N GLY A 24 -1.30 -0.40 19.93
CA GLY A 24 -0.57 0.60 19.14
C GLY A 24 0.94 0.44 19.29
N LEU A 25 1.42 0.23 20.51
CA LEU A 25 2.83 -0.03 20.79
C LEU A 25 3.31 -1.34 20.15
N ARG A 26 2.56 -2.44 20.30
CA ARG A 26 2.90 -3.71 19.63
C ARG A 26 2.98 -3.56 18.12
N ARG A 27 2.01 -2.87 17.49
CA ARG A 27 2.00 -2.65 16.05
C ARG A 27 3.18 -1.80 15.59
N ARG A 28 3.51 -0.74 16.32
CA ARG A 28 4.68 0.09 16.05
C ARG A 28 5.96 -0.74 16.11
N ASN A 29 6.14 -1.52 17.17
CA ASN A 29 7.31 -2.41 17.30
C ASN A 29 7.36 -3.45 16.18
N ALA A 30 6.22 -3.99 15.76
CA ALA A 30 6.15 -4.93 14.63
C ALA A 30 6.49 -4.25 13.30
N ALA A 31 6.12 -2.97 13.10
CA ALA A 31 6.51 -2.19 11.93
C ALA A 31 8.02 -1.91 11.92
N GLU A 32 8.59 -1.48 13.05
CA GLU A 32 10.05 -1.27 13.19
C GLU A 32 10.83 -2.56 12.90
N ASN A 33 10.41 -3.70 13.49
CA ASN A 33 11.02 -5.01 13.20
C ASN A 33 10.87 -5.45 11.74
N PHE A 34 9.79 -5.04 11.08
CA PHE A 34 9.57 -5.35 9.66
C PHE A 34 10.50 -4.52 8.77
N ASP A 35 10.68 -3.24 9.08
CA ASP A 35 11.62 -2.36 8.39
C ASP A 35 13.06 -2.88 8.54
N ASP A 36 13.47 -3.29 9.74
CA ASP A 36 14.78 -3.92 9.98
C ASP A 36 14.98 -5.18 9.12
N LEU A 37 13.95 -6.04 9.04
CA LEU A 37 13.98 -7.24 8.21
C LEU A 37 14.09 -6.92 6.72
N LEU A 38 13.40 -5.88 6.24
CA LEU A 38 13.53 -5.41 4.86
C LEU A 38 14.96 -4.96 4.57
N ASP A 39 15.58 -4.22 5.50
CA ASP A 39 16.96 -3.75 5.35
C ASP A 39 17.97 -4.90 5.34
N GLU A 40 17.75 -5.96 6.12
CA GLU A 40 18.58 -7.17 6.06
C GLU A 40 18.45 -7.89 4.72
N ILE A 41 17.23 -7.97 4.17
CA ILE A 41 17.00 -8.60 2.86
C ILE A 41 17.66 -7.77 1.75
N ARG A 42 17.49 -6.44 1.78
CA ARG A 42 18.03 -5.52 0.76
C ARG A 42 19.56 -5.44 0.72
N LYS A 43 20.25 -5.87 1.78
CA LYS A 43 21.71 -6.01 1.80
C LYS A 43 22.22 -7.23 1.01
N LYS A 44 21.34 -8.16 0.60
CA LYS A 44 21.74 -9.35 -0.16
C LYS A 44 21.86 -9.02 -1.65
N PRO A 45 22.90 -9.51 -2.35
CA PRO A 45 23.06 -9.27 -3.79
C PRO A 45 21.80 -9.70 -4.57
N GLY A 46 21.25 -8.78 -5.36
CA GLY A 46 20.05 -9.00 -6.18
C GLY A 46 18.72 -8.74 -5.46
N PHE A 47 18.74 -8.27 -4.21
CA PHE A 47 17.56 -7.93 -3.41
C PHE A 47 17.49 -6.45 -3.02
N GLU A 48 18.35 -5.59 -3.58
CA GLU A 48 18.50 -4.18 -3.22
C GLU A 48 17.16 -3.43 -3.28
N ASP A 49 16.31 -3.79 -4.25
CA ASP A 49 14.98 -3.21 -4.47
C ASP A 49 13.84 -4.05 -3.87
N PHE A 50 14.13 -5.05 -3.03
CA PHE A 50 13.11 -5.97 -2.51
C PHE A 50 12.01 -5.23 -1.73
N LEU A 51 10.76 -5.43 -2.17
CA LEU A 51 9.58 -4.70 -1.69
C LEU A 51 9.77 -3.18 -1.61
N GLY A 52 10.70 -2.63 -2.40
CA GLY A 52 10.86 -1.21 -2.61
C GLY A 52 9.86 -0.68 -3.65
N PRO A 53 9.71 0.65 -3.75
CA PRO A 53 8.95 1.23 -4.83
C PRO A 53 9.64 0.94 -6.16
N LEU A 54 8.86 0.59 -7.18
CA LEU A 54 9.36 0.59 -8.56
C LEU A 54 9.69 2.03 -8.97
N THR A 55 10.74 2.19 -9.76
CA THR A 55 11.05 3.48 -10.40
C THR A 55 9.97 3.82 -11.43
N THR A 56 9.85 5.11 -11.76
CA THR A 56 8.96 5.58 -12.83
C THR A 56 9.20 4.83 -14.15
N ASP A 57 10.47 4.57 -14.49
CA ASP A 57 10.81 3.86 -15.72
C ASP A 57 10.43 2.38 -15.66
N GLN A 58 10.63 1.71 -14.52
CA GLN A 58 10.19 0.33 -14.33
C GLN A 58 8.67 0.20 -14.46
N ILE A 59 7.91 1.13 -13.85
CA ILE A 59 6.45 1.17 -13.94
C ILE A 59 5.97 1.44 -15.37
N ARG A 60 6.60 2.37 -16.10
CA ARG A 60 6.29 2.64 -17.51
C ARG A 60 6.60 1.46 -18.42
N VAL A 61 7.70 0.76 -18.17
CA VAL A 61 8.05 -0.49 -18.88
C VAL A 61 7.03 -1.58 -18.58
N ALA A 62 6.49 -1.66 -17.36
CA ALA A 62 5.43 -2.62 -17.03
C ALA A 62 4.15 -2.38 -17.86
N ALA A 63 3.84 -1.13 -18.22
CA ALA A 63 2.75 -0.77 -19.12
C ALA A 63 3.05 -1.08 -20.61
N ALA A 64 4.05 -1.92 -20.90
CA ALA A 64 4.45 -2.25 -22.25
C ALA A 64 3.37 -2.92 -23.11
N TYR A 65 2.48 -3.66 -22.46
CA TYR A 65 1.42 -4.45 -23.09
C TYR A 65 0.04 -3.78 -23.00
N GLY A 66 -0.02 -2.56 -22.46
CA GLY A 66 -1.24 -1.79 -22.32
C GLY A 66 -1.20 -0.90 -21.07
N PRO A 67 -2.11 0.09 -20.99
CA PRO A 67 -2.20 0.96 -19.83
C PRO A 67 -2.48 0.18 -18.54
N ILE A 68 -1.80 0.53 -17.46
CA ILE A 68 -2.09 0.03 -16.11
C ILE A 68 -2.86 1.14 -15.39
N VAL A 69 -4.01 0.80 -14.81
CA VAL A 69 -4.79 1.75 -14.00
C VAL A 69 -4.75 1.30 -12.55
N VAL A 70 -4.17 2.14 -11.69
CA VAL A 70 -4.23 1.97 -10.23
C VAL A 70 -5.44 2.74 -9.72
N ILE A 71 -6.38 2.05 -9.09
CA ILE A 71 -7.56 2.66 -8.51
C ILE A 71 -7.30 2.94 -7.03
N ASN A 72 -7.41 4.20 -6.64
CA ASN A 72 -7.40 4.64 -5.26
C ASN A 72 -8.83 4.99 -4.86
N SER A 73 -9.45 4.18 -4.01
CA SER A 73 -10.84 4.37 -3.57
C SER A 73 -10.91 4.55 -2.07
N SER A 74 -11.69 5.53 -1.64
CA SER A 74 -11.99 5.80 -0.23
C SER A 74 -13.40 6.37 -0.09
N TRP A 75 -13.85 6.58 1.14
CA TRP A 75 -15.11 7.30 1.43
C TRP A 75 -15.11 8.76 0.92
N MET A 76 -13.96 9.31 0.55
CA MET A 76 -13.85 10.66 -0.04
C MET A 76 -14.02 10.65 -1.57
N GLY A 77 -14.20 9.47 -2.17
CA GLY A 77 -14.31 9.28 -3.62
C GLY A 77 -13.26 8.33 -4.18
N CYS A 78 -13.32 8.20 -5.51
CA CYS A 78 -12.46 7.29 -6.28
C CYS A 78 -11.65 8.08 -7.32
N GLU A 79 -10.34 7.80 -7.36
CA GLU A 79 -9.40 8.36 -8.32
C GLU A 79 -8.61 7.23 -8.99
N GLY A 80 -8.17 7.48 -10.23
CA GLY A 80 -7.35 6.56 -11.01
C GLY A 80 -6.01 7.19 -11.34
N ILE A 81 -4.93 6.42 -11.20
CA ILE A 81 -3.63 6.74 -11.79
C ILE A 81 -3.49 5.88 -13.04
N VAL A 82 -3.44 6.53 -14.19
CA VAL A 82 -3.25 5.89 -15.50
C VAL A 82 -1.76 5.93 -15.83
N ILE A 83 -1.19 4.75 -15.98
CA ILE A 83 0.21 4.55 -16.34
C ILE A 83 0.25 4.03 -17.76
N GLU A 84 0.89 4.81 -18.64
CA GLU A 84 1.22 4.44 -20.01
C GLU A 84 2.74 4.44 -20.16
N ARG A 85 3.24 3.91 -21.29
CA ARG A 85 4.69 3.82 -21.51
C ARG A 85 5.36 5.21 -21.55
N GLU A 86 4.65 6.22 -22.03
CA GLU A 86 5.19 7.57 -22.26
C GLU A 86 4.82 8.56 -21.16
N ARG A 87 3.74 8.30 -20.41
CA ARG A 87 3.20 9.26 -19.43
C ARG A 87 2.50 8.58 -18.27
N ILE A 88 2.39 9.32 -17.17
CA ILE A 88 1.57 8.97 -16.01
C ILE A 88 0.63 10.15 -15.79
N THR A 89 -0.67 9.88 -15.71
CA THR A 89 -1.71 10.89 -15.54
C THR A 89 -2.72 10.46 -14.47
N SER A 90 -3.43 11.41 -13.87
CA SER A 90 -4.56 11.10 -12.98
C SER A 90 -5.90 11.26 -13.69
N LEU A 91 -6.88 10.47 -13.26
CA LEU A 91 -8.27 10.51 -13.66
C LEU A 91 -9.13 10.63 -12.40
N VAL A 92 -10.00 11.63 -12.34
CA VAL A 92 -11.00 11.77 -11.26
C VAL A 92 -12.33 11.21 -11.76
N PHE A 93 -12.90 10.26 -11.02
CA PHE A 93 -14.20 9.70 -11.34
C PHE A 93 -15.28 10.54 -10.66
N LYS A 94 -16.07 11.27 -11.45
CA LYS A 94 -17.01 12.28 -10.93
C LYS A 94 -18.37 11.72 -10.49
N ASP A 95 -18.68 10.46 -10.83
CA ASP A 95 -20.01 9.87 -10.67
C ASP A 95 -19.97 8.51 -9.92
N LEU A 96 -18.93 8.27 -9.12
CA LEU A 96 -18.89 7.12 -8.20
C LEU A 96 -19.37 7.61 -6.83
N ASP A 97 -20.68 7.83 -6.69
CA ASP A 97 -21.30 8.01 -5.38
C ASP A 97 -21.32 6.65 -4.66
N ASP A 98 -20.91 6.62 -3.39
CA ASP A 98 -20.85 5.42 -2.53
C ASP A 98 -22.23 4.76 -2.27
N GLY A 99 -23.29 5.25 -2.92
CA GLY A 99 -24.70 4.89 -2.69
C GLY A 99 -25.15 3.52 -3.18
N GLU A 100 -24.32 2.74 -3.89
CA GLU A 100 -24.70 1.41 -4.42
C GLU A 100 -23.88 0.22 -3.87
N LEU A 101 -22.96 0.44 -2.92
CA LEU A 101 -22.11 -0.63 -2.36
C LEU A 101 -22.25 -0.82 -0.83
N MET A 102 -23.41 -0.49 -0.25
CA MET A 102 -23.78 -0.87 1.12
C MET A 102 -24.96 -1.85 1.15
#